data_AF-A0A5S5D3H6-F1
#
_entry.id   AF-A0A5S5D3H6-F1
#
_cell.length_a   1.000
_cell.length_b   1.000
_cell.length_c   1.000
_cell.angle_alpha   90.00
_cell.angle_beta   90.00
_cell.angle_gamma   90.00
#
_symmetry.space_group_name_H-M   'P 1'
#
loop_
_entity.id
_entity.type
_entity.pdbx_description
1 polymer ?
#
loop_
_entity_poly.entity_id
_entity_poly.type
_entity_poly.pdbx_seq_one_letter_code
_entity_poly.pdbx_strand_id
1 'polypeptide(L)'
;MALIYPVRLDTPEPDDDAAPDFAELAADLSDQWLVEIDLGEDGDDACFGPLTPRAAWDLAIGVDGRRPEWSVSVLPLHVPGTPDELVGLFTDD
;
A
#
# COMPACT_ATOMS: atom_id res chain seq x y z
N MET A 1 -1.15 4.19 20.41
CA MET A 1 -0.67 4.59 19.07
C MET A 1 -1.87 5.09 18.30
N ALA A 2 -1.83 6.33 17.78
CA ALA A 2 -2.91 6.84 16.94
C ALA A 2 -2.68 6.36 15.51
N LEU A 3 -3.63 5.63 14.94
CA LEU A 3 -3.64 5.28 13.52
C LEU A 3 -3.93 6.58 12.75
N ILE A 4 -2.92 7.13 12.08
CA ILE A 4 -3.11 8.29 11.20
C ILE A 4 -3.57 7.76 9.86
N TYR A 5 -4.88 7.77 9.64
CA TYR A 5 -5.45 7.46 8.33
C TYR A 5 -5.40 8.71 7.45
N PRO A 6 -5.06 8.63 6.16
CA PRO A 6 -5.18 9.75 5.25
C PRO A 6 -6.66 10.15 5.14
N VAL A 7 -7.03 11.26 5.78
CA VAL A 7 -8.36 11.86 5.64
C VAL A 7 -8.39 12.62 4.32
N ARG A 8 -9.25 12.19 3.38
CA ARG A 8 -9.58 12.99 2.19
C ARG A 8 -10.30 14.25 2.66
N LEU A 9 -9.69 15.42 2.45
CA LEU A 9 -10.19 16.72 2.92
C LEU A 9 -11.59 17.09 2.40
N ASP A 10 -12.02 16.49 1.28
CA ASP A 10 -13.31 16.79 0.64
C ASP A 10 -14.42 15.78 0.99
N THR A 11 -14.16 14.80 1.87
CA THR A 11 -15.18 13.87 2.32
C THR A 11 -16.03 14.53 3.42
N PRO A 12 -17.37 14.53 3.32
CA PRO A 12 -18.22 15.06 4.38
C PRO A 12 -17.90 14.37 5.71
N GLU A 13 -17.90 15.14 6.80
CA GLU A 13 -17.68 14.58 8.14
C GLU A 13 -18.71 13.45 8.39
N PRO A 14 -18.26 12.26 8.79
CA PRO A 14 -19.18 11.19 9.14
C PRO A 14 -20.02 11.59 10.35
N ASP A 15 -21.25 11.07 10.43
CA ASP A 15 -22.09 11.20 11.63
C ASP A 15 -21.34 10.61 12.84
N ASP A 16 -21.47 11.22 14.01
CA ASP A 16 -20.76 10.81 15.23
C ASP A 16 -21.10 9.35 15.64
N ASP A 17 -22.28 8.88 15.23
CA ASP A 17 -22.78 7.52 15.46
C ASP A 17 -22.60 6.57 14.25
N ALA A 18 -21.92 7.00 13.18
CA ALA A 18 -21.70 6.17 12.00
C ALA A 18 -20.74 5.02 12.33
N ALA A 19 -21.20 3.78 12.10
CA ALA A 19 -20.32 2.62 12.16
C ALA A 19 -19.31 2.66 10.99
N PRO A 20 -18.05 2.24 11.19
CA PRO A 20 -17.08 2.17 10.11
C PRO A 20 -17.52 1.18 9.02
N ASP A 21 -17.59 1.65 7.78
CA ASP A 21 -17.83 0.81 6.62
C ASP A 21 -16.48 0.31 6.06
N PHE A 22 -16.05 -0.85 6.57
CA PHE A 22 -14.82 -1.49 6.09
C PHE A 22 -14.95 -2.05 4.67
N ALA A 23 -16.17 -2.26 4.15
CA ALA A 23 -16.36 -2.71 2.78
C ALA A 23 -16.15 -1.56 1.78
N GLU A 24 -16.64 -0.36 2.11
CA GLU A 24 -16.34 0.87 1.36
C GLU A 24 -14.83 1.15 1.39
N LEU A 25 -14.20 1.05 2.55
CA LEU A 25 -12.76 1.24 2.69
C LEU A 25 -11.94 0.24 1.85
N ALA A 26 -12.34 -1.04 1.88
CA ALA A 26 -11.71 -2.08 1.08
C ALA A 26 -11.85 -1.80 -0.43
N ALA A 27 -13.01 -1.30 -0.87
CA ALA A 27 -13.23 -0.92 -2.25
C ALA A 27 -12.34 0.27 -2.66
N ASP A 28 -12.26 1.30 -1.82
CA ASP A 28 -11.42 2.49 -2.04
C ASP A 28 -9.92 2.17 -2.13
N LEU A 29 -9.46 1.15 -1.39
CA LEU A 29 -8.06 0.74 -1.41
C LEU A 29 -7.73 -0.31 -2.49
N SER A 30 -8.74 -0.95 -3.09
CA SER A 30 -8.55 -2.09 -4.01
C SER A 30 -7.83 -1.71 -5.32
N ASP A 31 -7.86 -0.43 -5.69
CA ASP A 31 -7.15 0.11 -6.85
C ASP A 31 -5.92 0.96 -6.48
N GLN A 32 -5.54 0.99 -5.20
CA GLN A 32 -4.42 1.76 -4.68
C GLN A 32 -3.23 0.87 -4.35
N TRP A 33 -2.04 1.38 -4.64
CA TRP A 33 -0.78 0.64 -4.57
C TRP A 33 0.27 1.47 -3.81
N LEU A 34 1.22 0.76 -3.21
CA LEU A 34 2.40 1.27 -2.53
C LEU A 34 3.64 0.80 -3.31
N VAL A 35 4.63 1.67 -3.41
CA VAL A 35 5.98 1.31 -3.85
C VAL A 35 6.92 1.48 -2.66
N GLU A 36 7.59 0.41 -2.28
CA GLU A 36 8.61 0.41 -1.24
C GLU A 36 9.98 0.22 -1.90
N ILE A 37 10.96 1.02 -1.47
CA ILE A 37 12.32 0.98 -2.00
C ILE A 37 13.26 0.77 -0.83
N ASP A 38 13.90 -0.40 -0.82
CA ASP A 38 14.98 -0.74 0.10
C ASP A 38 16.29 -0.16 -0.47
N LEU A 39 16.90 0.72 0.33
CA LEU A 39 18.12 1.47 -0.02
C LEU A 39 19.41 0.74 0.40
N GLY A 40 19.30 -0.46 0.98
CA GLY A 40 20.40 -1.30 1.45
C GLY A 40 20.61 -1.27 2.98
N GLU A 41 21.63 -1.99 3.47
CA GLU A 41 21.84 -2.29 4.91
C GLU A 41 21.94 -1.08 5.85
N ASP A 42 22.28 0.10 5.31
CA ASP A 42 22.46 1.35 6.07
C ASP A 42 21.42 2.43 5.71
N GLY A 43 20.48 2.14 4.79
CA GLY A 43 19.50 3.09 4.28
C GLY A 43 18.12 2.88 4.89
N ASP A 44 17.41 3.97 5.19
CA ASP A 44 15.99 3.90 5.53
C ASP A 44 15.18 3.52 4.28
N ASP A 45 14.19 2.65 4.45
CA ASP A 45 13.26 2.32 3.37
C ASP A 45 12.42 3.54 2.97
N ALA A 46 12.21 3.72 1.67
CA ALA A 46 11.37 4.79 1.14
C ALA A 46 10.04 4.23 0.63
N CYS A 47 8.93 4.73 1.20
CA CYS A 47 7.57 4.33 0.83
C CYS A 47 6.85 5.43 0.05
N PHE A 48 6.27 5.08 -1.10
CA PHE A 48 5.53 5.97 -1.99
C PHE A 48 4.12 5.42 -2.25
N GLY A 49 3.10 6.12 -1.76
CA GLY A 49 1.71 5.70 -1.88
C GLY A 49 0.77 6.67 -1.16
N PRO A 50 -0.55 6.56 -1.38
CA PRO A 50 -1.22 5.68 -2.35
C PRO A 50 -1.01 6.14 -3.80
N LEU A 51 -0.81 5.20 -4.71
CA LEU A 51 -0.65 5.41 -6.14
C LEU A 51 -1.64 4.56 -6.93
N THR A 52 -2.03 5.04 -8.12
CA THR A 52 -2.69 4.17 -9.10
C THR A 52 -1.72 3.05 -9.56
N PRO A 53 -2.21 1.90 -10.05
CA PRO A 53 -1.34 0.78 -10.43
C PRO A 53 -0.33 1.18 -11.51
N ARG A 54 -0.76 2.04 -12.45
CA ARG A 54 0.11 2.52 -13.53
C ARG A 54 1.22 3.43 -13.00
N ALA A 55 0.89 4.35 -12.09
CA ALA A 55 1.86 5.26 -11.50
C ALA A 55 2.90 4.52 -10.64
N ALA A 56 2.46 3.50 -9.89
CA ALA A 56 3.35 2.63 -9.12
C ALA A 56 4.34 1.90 -10.03
N TRP A 57 3.85 1.32 -11.14
CA TRP A 57 4.71 0.64 -12.11
C TRP A 57 5.72 1.59 -12.80
N ASP A 58 5.26 2.76 -13.22
CA ASP A 58 6.13 3.76 -13.86
C ASP A 58 7.23 4.26 -12.91
N LEU A 59 6.90 4.45 -11.63
CA LEU A 59 7.88 4.79 -10.60
C LEU A 59 8.92 3.66 -10.43
N ALA A 60 8.46 2.41 -10.30
CA ALA A 60 9.34 1.27 -10.09
C ALA A 60 10.36 1.09 -11.22
N ILE A 61 9.89 1.13 -12.48
CA ILE A 61 10.78 1.08 -13.66
C ILE A 61 11.71 2.29 -13.71
N GLY A 62 11.22 3.47 -13.31
CA GLY A 62 12.01 4.70 -13.25
C GLY A 62 13.16 4.61 -12.24
N VAL A 63 12.94 3.97 -11.10
CA VAL A 63 13.94 3.73 -10.05
C VAL A 63 14.93 2.66 -10.49
N ASP A 64 14.44 1.49 -10.91
CA ASP A 64 15.25 0.36 -11.36
C ASP A 64 16.25 0.78 -12.46
N GLY A 65 15.79 1.55 -13.45
CA GLY A 65 16.66 2.05 -14.51
C GLY A 65 17.75 3.06 -14.07
N ARG A 66 17.65 3.63 -12.87
CA ARG A 66 18.61 4.62 -12.33
C ARG A 66 19.47 4.06 -11.21
N ARG A 67 18.92 3.18 -10.38
CA ARG A 67 19.53 2.58 -9.19
C ARG A 67 19.17 1.09 -9.16
N PRO A 68 19.74 0.27 -10.07
CA PRO A 68 19.42 -1.15 -10.17
C PRO A 68 19.93 -1.97 -8.96
N GLU A 69 20.74 -1.36 -8.09
CA GLU A 69 21.18 -1.96 -6.83
C GLU A 69 20.15 -1.83 -5.70
N TRP A 70 19.11 -1.00 -5.86
CA TRP A 70 18.03 -0.85 -4.88
C TRP A 70 16.94 -1.88 -5.15
N SER A 71 16.37 -2.46 -4.09
CA SER A 71 15.25 -3.38 -4.24
C SER A 71 13.95 -2.57 -4.25
N VAL A 72 13.13 -2.79 -5.28
CA VAL A 72 11.84 -2.09 -5.44
C VAL A 72 10.70 -3.10 -5.35
N SER A 73 9.82 -2.91 -4.38
CA SER A 73 8.62 -3.71 -4.15
C SER A 73 7.38 -2.91 -4.54
N VAL A 74 6.53 -3.49 -5.39
CA VAL A 74 5.26 -2.87 -5.83
C VAL A 74 4.11 -3.70 -5.26
N LEU A 75 3.35 -3.11 -4.34
CA LEU A 75 2.41 -3.83 -3.47
C LEU A 75 1.01 -3.20 -3.55
N PRO A 76 -0.07 -3.98 -3.77
CA PRO A 76 -1.43 -3.47 -3.60
C PRO A 76 -1.71 -3.12 -2.12
N LEU A 77 -2.45 -2.04 -1.85
CA LEU A 77 -2.80 -1.64 -0.48
C LEU A 77 -3.91 -2.49 0.13
N HIS A 78 -4.74 -3.13 -0.69
CA HIS A 78 -5.74 -4.08 -0.24
C HIS A 78 -5.68 -5.35 -1.07
N VAL A 79 -5.46 -6.48 -0.39
CA VAL A 79 -5.64 -7.82 -0.95
C VAL A 79 -6.71 -8.51 -0.10
N PRO A 80 -7.85 -8.92 -0.70
CA PRO A 80 -8.86 -9.64 0.03
C PRO A 80 -8.32 -11.02 0.44
N GLY A 81 -8.53 -11.40 1.70
CA GLY A 81 -8.11 -12.70 2.22
C GLY A 81 -8.25 -12.78 3.73
N THR A 82 -8.34 -14.01 4.24
CA THR A 82 -8.25 -14.32 5.67
C THR A 82 -6.78 -14.42 6.08
N PRO A 83 -6.45 -14.27 7.39
CA PRO A 83 -5.10 -14.47 7.87
C PRO A 83 -4.52 -15.85 7.51
N ASP A 84 -5.34 -16.91 7.56
CA ASP A 84 -4.91 -18.27 7.22
C ASP A 84 -4.56 -18.41 5.73
N GLU A 85 -5.35 -17.79 4.84
CA GLU A 85 -5.05 -17.74 3.41
C GLU A 85 -3.75 -16.97 3.14
N LEU A 86 -3.53 -15.84 3.83
CA LEU A 86 -2.30 -15.05 3.70
C LEU A 86 -1.07 -15.83 4.17
N VAL A 87 -1.14 -16.50 5.33
CA VAL A 87 -0.05 -17.35 5.82
C VAL A 87 0.24 -18.46 4.81
N GLY A 88 -0.82 -19.10 4.30
CA GLY A 88 -0.71 -20.16 3.30
C GLY A 88 0.07 -19.79 2.04
N LEU A 89 0.00 -18.53 1.58
CA LEU A 89 0.73 -18.05 0.40
C LEU A 89 2.26 -18.08 0.55
N PHE A 90 2.77 -18.08 1.79
CA PHE A 90 4.20 -17.99 2.07
C PHE A 90 4.77 -19.22 2.80
N THR A 91 3.92 -20.20 3.13
CA THR A 91 4.31 -21.42 3.86
C THR A 91 4.35 -22.68 3.00
N ASP A 92 4.36 -22.59 1.67
CA ASP A 92 4.61 -23.75 0.81
C ASP A 92 6.10 -24.16 0.86
N ASP A 93 6.44 -25.02 1.84
CA ASP A 93 7.59 -25.93 1.88
C ASP A 93 7.27 -27.19 2.72
#